data_AF-A0A1T4VR12-F1
#
_entry.id   AF-A0A1T4VR12-F1
#
_cell.length_a   1.000
_cell.length_b   1.000
_cell.length_c   1.000
_cell.angle_alpha   90.00
_cell.angle_beta   90.00
_cell.angle_gamma   90.00
#
_symmetry.space_group_name_H-M   'P 1'
#
loop_
_entity.id
_entity.type
_entity.pdbx_description
1 polymer ?
#
loop_
_entity_poly.entity_id
_entity_poly.type
_entity_poly.pdbx_seq_one_letter_code
_entity_poly.pdbx_strand_id
1 'polypeptide(L)' 'MSEKKWLQVDRAYTFFLESFKAGHEFPLEELAEKTGWSVSTVKTYLRKKWVSLLERTCTGYKVTEVIRLCCLNRWN' A
#
# COMPACT_ATOMS: atom_id res chain seq x y z
N MET A 1 -22.04 0.35 -10.74
CA MET A 1 -21.39 -0.69 -9.91
C MET A 1 -19.86 -0.56 -9.96
N SER A 2 -19.27 0.58 -9.54
CA SER A 2 -17.81 0.78 -9.65
C SER A 2 -17.15 1.62 -8.52
N GLU A 3 -17.87 1.96 -7.45
CA GLU A 3 -17.31 2.84 -6.39
C GLU A 3 -16.55 2.07 -5.30
N LYS A 4 -16.95 0.82 -5.00
CA LYS A 4 -16.35 0.04 -3.88
C LYS A 4 -14.89 -0.35 -4.11
N LYS A 5 -14.46 -0.51 -5.36
CA LYS A 5 -13.07 -0.92 -5.70
C LYS A 5 -12.04 0.14 -5.28
N TRP A 6 -12.41 1.42 -5.36
CA TRP A 6 -11.50 2.52 -5.07
C TRP A 6 -11.32 2.75 -3.58
N LEU A 7 -12.31 2.39 -2.76
CA LEU A 7 -12.26 2.60 -1.31
C LEU A 7 -11.11 1.83 -0.64
N GLN A 8 -10.89 0.56 -1.03
CA GLN A 8 -9.82 -0.26 -0.45
C GLN A 8 -8.43 0.21 -0.91
N VAL A 9 -8.33 0.61 -2.17
CA VAL A 9 -7.12 1.24 -2.71
C VAL A 9 -6.82 2.52 -1.94
N ASP A 10 -7.83 3.36 -1.67
CA ASP A 10 -7.62 4.62 -0.96
C ASP A 10 -7.22 4.44 0.50
N ARG A 11 -7.79 3.44 1.18
CA ARG A 11 -7.33 3.01 2.51
C ARG A 11 -5.87 2.56 2.50
N ALA A 12 -5.46 1.78 1.49
CA ALA A 12 -4.07 1.33 1.37
C ALA A 12 -3.12 2.51 1.19
N TYR A 13 -3.46 3.45 0.31
CA TYR A 13 -2.65 4.65 0.09
C TYR A 13 -2.59 5.56 1.32
N THR A 14 -3.71 5.73 2.02
CA THR A 14 -3.75 6.48 3.29
C THR A 14 -2.80 5.84 4.30
N PHE A 15 -2.90 4.53 4.49
CA PHE A 15 -2.00 3.80 5.37
C PHE A 15 -0.54 3.95 4.94
N PHE A 16 -0.21 3.83 3.66
CA PHE A 16 1.16 4.03 3.17
C PHE A 16 1.70 5.43 3.46
N LEU A 17 0.88 6.47 3.29
CA LEU A 17 1.29 7.85 3.59
C LEU A 17 1.54 8.04 5.09
N GLU A 18 0.69 7.48 5.94
CA GLU A 18 0.86 7.53 7.40
C GLU A 18 2.12 6.77 7.84
N SER A 19 2.30 5.53 7.37
CA SER A 19 3.49 4.73 7.66
C SER A 19 4.76 5.39 7.16
N PHE A 20 4.72 6.00 5.97
CA PHE A 20 5.87 6.73 5.41
C PHE A 20 6.23 7.96 6.25
N LYS A 21 5.25 8.75 6.69
CA LYS A 21 5.48 9.91 7.58
C LYS A 21 6.03 9.48 8.94
N ALA A 22 5.58 8.34 9.45
CA ALA A 22 6.05 7.79 10.72
C ALA A 22 7.41 7.06 10.60
N GLY A 23 7.88 6.75 9.38
CA GLY A 23 9.03 5.87 9.18
C GLY A 23 8.78 4.44 9.69
N HIS A 24 7.51 4.02 9.75
CA HIS A 24 7.09 2.75 10.32
C HIS A 24 7.21 1.61 9.30
N GLU A 25 7.75 0.48 9.75
CA GLU A 25 7.75 -0.77 9.01
C GLU A 25 6.56 -1.63 9.44
N PHE A 26 5.85 -2.24 8.49
CA PHE A 26 4.66 -3.05 8.78
C PHE A 26 4.71 -4.42 8.08
N PRO A 27 4.12 -5.46 8.68
CA PRO A 27 3.90 -6.74 8.02
C PRO A 27 2.72 -6.66 7.03
N LEU A 28 2.63 -7.64 6.13
CA LEU A 28 1.53 -7.68 5.15
C LEU A 28 0.18 -8.01 5.80
N GLU A 29 0.19 -8.70 6.95
CA GLU A 29 -1.01 -8.94 7.75
C GLU A 29 -1.64 -7.62 8.22
N GLU A 30 -0.86 -6.69 8.76
CA GLU A 30 -1.37 -5.40 9.23
C GLU A 30 -1.99 -4.60 8.08
N LEU A 31 -1.32 -4.58 6.93
CA LEU A 31 -1.83 -3.93 5.72
C LEU A 31 -3.16 -4.56 5.27
N ALA A 32 -3.28 -5.89 5.32
CA ALA A 32 -4.49 -6.61 4.98
C ALA A 32 -5.65 -6.23 5.92
N GLU A 33 -5.40 -6.16 7.23
CA GLU A 33 -6.38 -5.76 8.23
C GLU A 33 -6.86 -4.32 8.05
N LYS A 34 -5.93 -3.37 7.83
CA LYS A 34 -6.25 -1.94 7.64
C LYS A 34 -7.04 -1.68 6.35
N THR A 35 -6.70 -2.39 5.29
CA THR A 35 -7.36 -2.24 3.97
C THR A 35 -8.66 -3.03 3.87
N GLY A 36 -8.83 -4.06 4.69
CA GLY A 36 -9.91 -5.04 4.56
C GLY A 36 -9.70 -6.00 3.38
N TRP A 37 -8.47 -6.12 2.87
CA TRP A 37 -8.12 -7.12 1.86
C TRP A 37 -7.62 -8.40 2.50
N SER A 38 -7.73 -9.51 1.76
CA SER A 38 -6.98 -10.70 2.12
C SER A 38 -5.49 -10.50 1.88
N VAL A 39 -4.66 -11.14 2.69
CA VAL A 39 -3.19 -11.15 2.51
C VAL A 39 -2.81 -11.59 1.09
N SER A 40 -3.56 -12.50 0.47
CA SER A 40 -3.38 -12.96 -0.91
C SER A 40 -3.57 -11.82 -1.92
N THR A 41 -4.57 -10.98 -1.71
CA THR A 41 -4.87 -9.81 -2.55
C THR A 41 -3.76 -8.76 -2.39
N VAL A 42 -3.38 -8.48 -1.14
CA VAL A 42 -2.25 -7.60 -0.83
C VAL A 42 -0.97 -8.06 -1.52
N LYS A 43 -0.62 -9.36 -1.45
CA LYS A 43 0.56 -9.93 -2.13
C LYS A 43 0.49 -9.77 -3.65
N THR A 44 -0.70 -9.88 -4.23
CA THR A 44 -0.91 -9.69 -5.67
C THR A 44 -0.68 -8.23 -6.07
N TYR A 45 -1.24 -7.28 -5.31
CA TYR A 45 -1.03 -5.85 -5.53
C TYR A 45 0.42 -5.43 -5.27
N LEU A 46 1.05 -5.98 -4.24
CA LEU A 46 2.46 -5.78 -3.94
C LEU A 46 3.33 -6.08 -5.16
N ARG A 47 3.14 -7.25 -5.78
CA ARG A 47 3.93 -7.66 -6.95
C ARG A 47 3.59 -6.89 -8.22
N LYS A 48 2.31 -6.55 -8.44
CA LYS A 48 1.84 -5.96 -9.70
C LYS A 48 1.82 -4.43 -9.73
N LYS A 49 1.62 -3.78 -8.59
CA LYS A 49 1.32 -2.35 -8.49
C LYS A 49 2.26 -1.62 -7.54
N TRP A 50 2.66 -2.26 -6.44
CA TRP A 50 3.44 -1.58 -5.38
C TRP A 50 4.90 -2.00 -5.30
N VAL A 51 5.41 -2.69 -6.32
CA VAL A 51 6.79 -3.21 -6.34
C VAL A 51 7.85 -2.11 -6.19
N SER A 52 7.56 -0.91 -6.69
CA SER A 52 8.41 0.28 -6.55
C SER A 52 8.08 1.14 -5.32
N LEU A 53 6.90 0.92 -4.72
CA LEU A 53 6.37 1.73 -3.63
C LEU A 53 6.68 1.13 -2.26
N LEU A 54 6.78 -0.19 -2.17
CA LEU A 54 7.11 -0.92 -0.95
C LEU A 54 8.45 -1.61 -1.10
N GLU A 55 9.37 -1.32 -0.19
CA GLU A 55 10.64 -2.02 -0.09
C GLU A 55 10.56 -3.06 1.02
N ARG A 56 11.01 -4.28 0.72
CA ARG A 56 11.06 -5.37 1.71
C ARG A 56 12.25 -5.15 2.64
N THR A 57 11.99 -5.21 3.93
CA THR A 57 13.02 -5.11 4.98
C THR A 57 13.13 -6.43 5.75
N CYS A 58 14.03 -6.48 6.74
CA CYS A 58 14.22 -7.69 7.56
C CYS A 58 12.99 -8.03 8.40
N THR A 59 12.23 -7.02 8.80
CA THR A 59 11.10 -7.09 9.74
C THR A 59 9.74 -7.02 9.04
N GLY A 60 9.69 -6.53 7.80
CA GLY A 60 8.43 -6.42 7.05
C GLY A 60 8.60 -5.65 5.74
N TYR A 61 7.79 -4.61 5.59
CA TYR A 61 7.81 -3.70 4.45
C TYR A 61 7.82 -2.26 4.94
N LYS A 62 8.61 -1.43 4.26
CA LYS A 62 8.58 0.02 4.42
C LYS A 62 8.14 0.70 3.13
N VAL A 63 7.50 1.84 3.27
CA VAL A 63 7.09 2.66 2.12
C VAL A 63 8.28 3.48 1.65
N THR A 64 8.50 3.52 0.33
CA THR A 64 9.55 4.33 -0.28
C THR A 64 9.06 5.74 -0.58
N GLU A 65 9.98 6.66 -0.85
CA GLU A 65 9.66 8.04 -1.24
C GLU A 65 8.83 8.15 -2.53
N VAL A 66 8.75 7.08 -3.32
CA VAL A 66 7.94 6.97 -4.55
C VAL A 66 6.46 7.25 -4.27
N ILE A 67 5.97 7.01 -3.04
CA ILE A 67 4.61 7.37 -2.63
C ILE A 67 4.29 8.86 -2.86
N ARG A 68 5.30 9.75 -2.74
CA ARG A 68 5.15 11.20 -2.99
C ARG A 68 4.94 11.51 -4.48
N LEU A 69 5.50 10.68 -5.36
CA LEU A 69 5.37 10.81 -6.81
C LEU A 69 4.08 10.16 -7.35
N CYS A 70 3.60 9.10 -6.71
CA CYS A 70 2.40 8.38 -7.13
C CYS A 70 1.10 9.20 -7.06
N CYS A 71 1.06 10.30 -6.30
CA CYS A 71 -0.06 11.24 -6.35
C CYS A 71 -0.29 11.83 -7.76
N LEU A 72 0.74 11.88 -8.62
CA LEU A 72 0.63 12.46 -9.96
C LEU A 72 0.05 11.54 -11.04
N ASN A 73 0.12 10.21 -10.87
CA ASN A 73 -0.27 9.23 -11.92
C ASN A 73 -1.57 8.46 -11.60
N ARG A 74 -2.41 8.97 -10.69
CA ARG A 74 -3.50 8.19 -10.07
C ARG A 74 -4.75 7.98 -10.95
N TRP A 75 -4.80 8.49 -12.19
CA TRP A 75 -5.94 8.34 -13.12
C TRP A 75 -5.55 8.39 -14.62
N ASN A 76 -4.64 7.54 -15.09
CA ASN A 76 -4.51 7.26 -16.53
C ASN A 76 -4.78 5.79 -16.83
#